data_AF-A0A7C3FCB9-F1
#
_entry.id   AF-A0A7C3FCB9-F1
#
_cell.length_a   1.000
_cell.length_b   1.000
_cell.length_c   1.000
_cell.angle_alpha   90.00
_cell.angle_beta   90.00
_cell.angle_gamma   90.00
#
_symmetry.space_group_name_H-M   'P 1'
#
loop_
_entity.id
_entity.type
_entity.pdbx_description
1 polymer ?
#
loop_
_entity_poly.entity_id
_entity_poly.type
_entity_poly.pdbx_seq_one_letter_code
_entity_poly.pdbx_strand_id
1 'polypeptide(L)'
;MYELCLDCYDRRPVAKWKPASAIPARNQRYDLEHSNAWTKADKRAERFFVYILKLDNGEFYVGQTRELRERLSEHRDKKTFSTAGRNPRLQYFEILPNREAAELREAELKRIRDSNPRQIRRMIIGFQDLIREVRLE
;
A
#
# COMPACT_ATOMS: atom_id res chain seq x y z
N MET A 1 -5.16 17.33 10.57
CA MET A 1 -3.88 16.99 9.87
C MET A 1 -4.23 16.81 8.40
N TYR A 2 -3.99 17.88 7.66
CA TYR A 2 -4.67 18.27 6.43
C TYR A 2 -4.15 17.50 5.22
N GLU A 3 -5.04 16.87 4.45
CA GLU A 3 -4.83 16.65 3.03
C GLU A 3 -4.95 18.03 2.38
N LEU A 4 -3.85 18.62 1.90
CA LEU A 4 -3.90 19.78 1.01
C LEU A 4 -4.43 19.28 -0.34
N CYS A 5 -5.75 19.16 -0.43
CA CYS A 5 -6.44 18.97 -1.69
C CYS A 5 -6.47 20.32 -2.42
N LEU A 6 -5.42 20.62 -3.19
CA LEU A 6 -5.35 21.81 -4.04
C LEU A 6 -6.53 21.88 -5.02
N ASP A 7 -7.03 20.72 -5.47
CA ASP A 7 -8.24 20.62 -6.30
C ASP A 7 -9.52 21.06 -5.58
N CYS A 8 -9.57 20.91 -4.25
CA CYS A 8 -10.70 21.31 -3.42
C CYS A 8 -10.74 22.83 -3.19
N TYR A 9 -9.58 23.49 -3.19
CA TYR A 9 -9.48 24.96 -3.08
C TYR A 9 -10.04 25.65 -4.34
N ASP A 10 -9.80 25.07 -5.52
CA ASP A 10 -10.22 25.63 -6.81
C ASP A 10 -11.62 25.18 -7.28
N ARG A 11 -12.37 24.42 -6.46
CA ARG A 11 -13.67 23.78 -6.82
C ARG A 11 -13.63 23.02 -8.15
N ARG A 12 -12.49 22.48 -8.56
CA ARG A 12 -12.40 21.70 -9.78
C ARG A 12 -13.02 20.32 -9.51
N PRO A 13 -13.81 19.75 -10.44
CA PRO A 13 -14.25 18.38 -10.28
C PRO A 13 -13.01 17.48 -10.26
N VAL A 14 -12.81 16.76 -9.15
CA VAL A 14 -11.72 15.77 -9.03
C VAL A 14 -11.92 14.76 -10.15
N ALA A 15 -10.99 14.74 -11.11
CA ALA A 15 -11.06 13.81 -12.22
C ALA A 15 -11.09 12.39 -11.65
N LYS A 16 -12.06 11.57 -12.07
CA LYS A 16 -12.11 10.16 -11.68
C LYS A 16 -10.79 9.52 -12.10
N TRP A 17 -10.01 9.12 -11.10
CA TRP A 17 -8.71 8.52 -11.33
C TRP A 17 -8.88 7.23 -12.15
N LYS A 18 -8.25 7.21 -13.33
CA LYS A 18 -8.21 6.04 -14.22
C LYS A 18 -6.78 5.48 -14.14
N PRO A 19 -6.54 4.40 -13.38
CA PRO A 19 -5.20 3.80 -13.34
C PRO A 19 -4.82 3.31 -14.73
N ALA A 20 -3.73 3.84 -15.26
CA ALA A 20 -3.09 3.34 -16.46
C ALA A 20 -2.11 2.22 -16.06
N SER A 21 -2.61 1.03 -15.77
CA SER A 21 -1.80 -0.19 -15.74
C SER A 21 -2.73 -1.40 -15.75
N ALA A 22 -2.63 -2.22 -16.80
CA ALA A 22 -3.35 -3.47 -16.91
C ALA A 22 -3.14 -4.31 -15.65
N ILE A 23 -4.25 -4.75 -15.07
CA ILE A 23 -4.29 -5.59 -13.89
C ILE A 23 -3.59 -6.94 -14.22
N PRO A 24 -2.51 -7.34 -13.51
CA PRO A 24 -1.83 -8.61 -13.78
C PRO A 24 -2.67 -9.80 -13.32
N ALA A 25 -2.49 -10.97 -13.96
CA ALA A 25 -3.25 -12.17 -13.64
C ALA A 25 -2.99 -12.70 -12.21
N ARG A 26 -4.05 -13.18 -11.56
CA ARG A 26 -4.06 -13.68 -10.17
C ARG A 26 -3.11 -14.86 -9.98
N ASN A 27 -2.11 -14.71 -9.10
CA ASN A 27 -1.19 -15.79 -8.73
C ASN A 27 -1.66 -16.47 -7.42
N GLN A 28 -1.89 -17.79 -7.46
CA GLN A 28 -2.47 -18.59 -6.38
C GLN A 28 -1.53 -18.86 -5.19
N ARG A 29 -0.25 -18.44 -5.26
CA ARG A 29 0.79 -18.78 -4.25
C ARG A 29 0.74 -17.92 -2.97
N TYR A 30 0.03 -16.81 -2.96
CA TYR A 30 -0.02 -15.91 -1.80
C TYR A 30 -1.41 -15.98 -1.16
N ASP A 31 -1.48 -16.50 0.07
CA ASP A 31 -2.71 -16.45 0.86
C ASP A 31 -3.08 -14.99 1.11
N LEU A 32 -4.31 -14.66 0.74
CA LEU A 32 -4.90 -13.34 0.98
C LEU A 32 -5.23 -13.24 2.47
N GLU A 33 -4.71 -12.22 3.15
CA GLU A 33 -5.18 -11.83 4.48
C GLU A 33 -6.61 -11.27 4.33
N HIS A 34 -7.61 -12.14 4.17
CA HIS A 34 -9.01 -11.75 4.07
C HIS A 34 -9.87 -12.48 5.10
N SER A 35 -10.64 -11.70 5.86
CA SER A 35 -11.74 -12.21 6.68
C SER A 35 -13.07 -11.84 6.04
N ASN A 36 -13.98 -12.82 5.97
CA ASN A 36 -15.34 -12.66 5.43
C ASN A 36 -16.15 -11.53 6.11
N ALA A 37 -15.75 -11.09 7.30
CA ALA A 37 -16.36 -9.96 8.00
C ALA A 37 -16.18 -8.61 7.28
N TRP A 38 -15.15 -8.48 6.42
CA TRP A 38 -14.75 -7.19 5.84
C TRP A 38 -15.38 -6.94 4.46
N THR A 39 -15.94 -7.97 3.83
CA THR A 39 -16.44 -7.94 2.45
C THR A 39 -17.51 -6.87 2.21
N LYS A 40 -18.37 -6.60 3.20
CA LYS A 40 -19.44 -5.57 3.08
C LYS A 40 -18.88 -4.14 3.12
N ALA A 41 -17.79 -3.93 3.84
CA ALA A 41 -17.14 -2.62 3.93
C ALA A 41 -16.16 -2.42 2.76
N ASP A 42 -15.53 -3.49 2.27
CA ASP A 42 -14.67 -3.44 1.08
C ASP A 42 -15.43 -3.02 -0.18
N LYS A 43 -16.69 -3.45 -0.34
CA LYS A 43 -17.56 -3.01 -1.45
C LYS A 43 -17.86 -1.51 -1.45
N ARG A 44 -17.73 -0.84 -0.30
CA ARG A 44 -18.01 0.60 -0.13
C ARG A 44 -16.73 1.45 -0.06
N ALA A 45 -15.57 0.82 -0.05
CA ALA A 45 -14.31 1.53 0.01
C ALA A 45 -14.02 2.20 -1.35
N GLU A 46 -13.76 3.50 -1.32
CA GLU A 46 -13.46 4.30 -2.50
C GLU A 46 -12.00 4.15 -2.97
N ARG A 47 -11.13 3.64 -2.08
CA ARG A 47 -9.72 3.38 -2.36
C ARG A 47 -9.18 2.25 -1.50
N PHE A 48 -8.11 1.65 -1.99
CA PHE A 48 -7.27 0.71 -1.29
C PHE A 48 -5.82 1.16 -1.36
N PHE A 49 -5.02 0.66 -0.43
CA PHE A 49 -3.60 0.89 -0.35
C PHE A 49 -2.87 -0.44 -0.46
N VAL A 50 -1.81 -0.46 -1.23
CA VAL A 50 -0.77 -1.49 -1.14
C VAL A 50 0.47 -0.82 -0.59
N TYR A 51 1.15 -1.47 0.35
CA TYR A 51 2.25 -0.87 1.09
C TYR A 51 3.41 -1.84 1.27
N ILE A 52 4.60 -1.27 1.46
CA ILE A 52 5.82 -1.99 1.80
C ILE A 52 6.36 -1.49 3.12
N LEU A 53 6.54 -2.40 4.08
CA LEU A 53 7.20 -2.15 5.36
C LEU A 53 8.60 -2.74 5.33
N LYS A 54 9.57 -2.03 5.92
CA LYS A 54 10.88 -2.59 6.27
C LYS A 54 10.83 -3.10 7.71
N LEU A 55 11.19 -4.36 7.89
CA LEU A 55 11.26 -5.04 9.18
C LEU A 55 12.66 -4.92 9.77
N ASP A 56 12.81 -5.13 11.08
CA ASP A 56 14.10 -4.99 11.76
C ASP A 56 15.21 -5.92 11.26
N ASN A 57 14.87 -7.11 10.74
CA ASN A 57 15.83 -8.02 10.12
C ASN A 57 16.21 -7.63 8.68
N GLY A 58 15.76 -6.48 8.19
CA GLY A 58 16.07 -5.97 6.85
C GLY A 58 15.20 -6.52 5.73
N GLU A 59 14.26 -7.43 6.03
CA GLU A 59 13.29 -7.93 5.06
C GLU A 59 12.17 -6.92 4.78
N PHE A 60 11.53 -7.11 3.63
CA PHE A 60 10.38 -6.32 3.21
C PHE A 60 9.09 -7.12 3.39
N TYR A 61 8.12 -6.53 4.08
CA TYR A 61 6.75 -7.02 4.13
C TYR A 61 5.90 -6.25 3.12
N VAL A 62 5.03 -6.96 2.40
CA VAL A 62 4.09 -6.39 1.44
C VAL A 62 2.69 -6.78 1.89
N GLY A 63 1.81 -5.79 2.00
CA GLY A 63 0.41 -6.01 2.36
C GLY A 63 -0.50 -4.98 1.70
N GLN A 64 -1.81 -5.17 1.89
CA GLN A 64 -2.85 -4.25 1.43
C GLN A 64 -3.84 -3.92 2.54
N THR A 65 -4.50 -2.77 2.43
CA THR A 65 -5.55 -2.32 3.37
C THR A 65 -6.37 -1.21 2.73
N ARG A 66 -7.61 -1.03 3.16
CA ARG A 66 -8.38 0.19 2.84
C ARG A 66 -8.03 1.38 3.73
N GLU A 67 -7.53 1.12 4.94
CA GLU A 67 -7.15 2.14 5.92
C GLU A 67 -5.66 1.99 6.30
N LEU A 68 -4.79 2.76 5.63
CA LEU A 68 -3.35 2.64 5.83
C LEU A 68 -2.91 3.10 7.23
N ARG A 69 -3.46 4.21 7.74
CA ARG A 69 -3.08 4.74 9.07
C ARG A 69 -3.44 3.77 10.20
N GLU A 70 -4.64 3.22 10.17
CA GLU A 70 -5.11 2.25 11.17
C GLU A 70 -4.23 1.00 11.14
N ARG A 71 -3.99 0.44 9.94
CA ARG A 71 -3.14 -0.76 9.78
C ARG A 71 -1.71 -0.53 10.28
N LEU A 72 -1.12 0.64 10.04
CA LEU A 72 0.20 0.97 10.59
C LEU A 72 0.19 1.07 12.12
N SER A 73 -0.91 1.57 12.72
CA SER A 73 -1.06 1.55 14.18
C SER A 73 -1.14 0.13 14.70
N GLU A 74 -1.94 -0.74 14.09
CA GLU A 74 -2.05 -2.15 14.47
C GLU A 74 -0.70 -2.87 14.44
N HIS A 75 0.10 -2.61 13.40
CA HIS A 75 1.46 -3.13 13.26
C HIS A 75 2.40 -2.62 14.37
N ARG A 76 2.31 -1.33 14.74
CA ARG A 76 3.10 -0.73 15.83
C ARG A 76 2.68 -1.26 17.20
N ASP A 77 1.38 -1.46 17.40
CA ASP A 77 0.76 -1.95 18.63
C ASP A 77 0.90 -3.48 18.79
N LYS A 78 1.66 -4.14 17.90
CA LYS A 78 1.92 -5.59 17.87
C LYS A 78 0.64 -6.45 17.76
N LYS A 79 -0.45 -5.89 17.25
CA LYS A 79 -1.73 -6.59 17.09
C LYS A 79 -1.76 -7.52 15.86
N THR A 80 -0.74 -7.45 15.01
CA THR A 80 -0.61 -8.31 13.81
C THR A 80 0.50 -9.34 13.98
N PHE A 81 0.14 -10.62 14.05
CA PHE A 81 1.08 -11.74 14.30
C PHE A 81 2.29 -11.77 13.34
N SER A 82 2.09 -11.44 12.07
CA SER A 82 3.13 -11.46 11.03
C SER A 82 4.24 -10.39 11.21
N THR A 83 4.01 -9.39 12.06
CA THR A 83 4.94 -8.25 12.25
C THR A 83 5.15 -7.87 13.72
N ALA A 84 4.47 -8.53 14.65
CA ALA A 84 4.58 -8.30 16.08
C ALA A 84 6.06 -8.40 16.51
N GLY A 85 6.55 -7.32 17.15
CA GLY A 85 7.92 -7.27 17.67
C GLY A 85 9.03 -6.95 16.65
N ARG A 86 8.70 -6.59 15.40
CA ARG A 86 9.69 -6.32 14.33
C ARG A 86 9.77 -4.85 13.86
N ASN A 87 9.27 -3.93 14.69
CA ASN A 87 9.21 -2.47 14.50
C ASN A 87 9.07 -2.01 13.03
N PRO A 88 7.96 -2.39 12.36
CA PRO A 88 7.83 -2.20 10.92
C PRO A 88 7.76 -0.73 10.54
N ARG A 89 8.61 -0.31 9.59
CA ARG A 89 8.66 1.07 9.09
C ARG A 89 8.10 1.14 7.69
N LEU A 90 7.06 1.95 7.48
CA LEU A 90 6.54 2.22 6.14
C LEU A 90 7.62 2.84 5.25
N GLN A 91 7.89 2.22 4.11
CA GLN A 91 8.86 2.70 3.13
C GLN A 91 8.21 3.17 1.83
N TYR A 92 7.05 2.61 1.49
CA TYR A 92 6.38 2.82 0.22
C TYR A 92 4.88 2.51 0.34
N PHE A 93 4.05 3.23 -0.40
CA PHE A 93 2.65 2.86 -0.61
C PHE A 93 2.13 3.39 -1.94
N GLU A 94 1.09 2.74 -2.47
CA GLU A 94 0.33 3.15 -3.65
C GLU A 94 -1.17 3.12 -3.35
N ILE A 95 -1.93 3.99 -4.02
CA ILE A 95 -3.39 4.07 -3.91
C ILE A 95 -4.00 3.38 -5.14
N LEU A 96 -4.98 2.52 -4.90
CA LEU A 96 -5.65 1.69 -5.91
C LEU A 96 -7.17 1.83 -5.79
N PRO A 97 -7.94 1.60 -6.86
CA PRO A 97 -9.32 2.09 -6.96
C PRO A 97 -10.29 1.14 -6.27
N ASN A 98 -9.90 -0.11 -6.13
CA ASN A 98 -10.73 -1.17 -5.60
C ASN A 98 -9.84 -2.29 -5.06
N ARG A 99 -10.50 -3.23 -4.40
CA ARG A 99 -9.83 -4.34 -3.74
C ARG A 99 -9.11 -5.27 -4.72
N GLU A 100 -9.73 -5.62 -5.84
CA GLU A 100 -9.14 -6.55 -6.82
C GLU A 100 -7.81 -6.02 -7.36
N ALA A 101 -7.75 -4.73 -7.69
CA ALA A 101 -6.52 -4.08 -8.10
C ALA A 101 -5.45 -4.12 -6.99
N ALA A 102 -5.85 -3.93 -5.72
CA ALA A 102 -4.95 -4.03 -4.57
C ALA A 102 -4.40 -5.45 -4.36
N GLU A 103 -5.25 -6.47 -4.47
CA GLU A 103 -4.84 -7.88 -4.35
C GLU A 103 -3.84 -8.25 -5.45
N LEU A 104 -4.06 -7.80 -6.68
CA LEU A 104 -3.22 -8.12 -7.82
C LEU A 104 -1.88 -7.38 -7.77
N ARG A 105 -1.89 -6.13 -7.32
CA ARG A 105 -0.68 -5.37 -7.06
C ARG A 105 0.11 -5.93 -5.87
N GLU A 106 -0.55 -6.34 -4.80
CA GLU A 106 0.09 -7.01 -3.66
C GLU A 106 0.80 -8.29 -4.09
N ALA A 107 0.13 -9.15 -4.88
CA ALA A 107 0.71 -10.38 -5.41
C ALA A 107 1.92 -10.10 -6.32
N GLU A 108 1.84 -9.06 -7.16
CA GLU A 108 2.94 -8.63 -8.01
C GLU A 108 4.15 -8.18 -7.17
N LEU A 109 3.94 -7.31 -6.17
CA LEU A 109 5.02 -6.82 -5.31
C LEU A 109 5.62 -7.95 -4.45
N LYS A 110 4.82 -8.91 -3.98
CA LYS A 110 5.34 -10.11 -3.31
C LYS A 110 6.22 -10.93 -4.26
N ARG A 111 5.80 -11.10 -5.52
CA ARG A 111 6.62 -11.77 -6.55
C ARG A 111 7.93 -11.03 -6.79
N ILE A 112 7.88 -9.71 -6.96
CA ILE A 112 9.07 -8.87 -7.19
C ILE A 112 10.00 -8.94 -5.97
N ARG A 113 9.47 -8.89 -4.74
CA ARG A 113 10.26 -9.06 -3.52
C ARG A 113 11.03 -10.37 -3.54
N ASP A 114 10.38 -11.46 -3.92
CA ASP A 114 10.97 -12.81 -3.89
C ASP A 114 11.95 -13.04 -5.06
N SER A 115 11.63 -12.55 -6.27
CA SER A 115 12.46 -12.79 -7.46
C SER A 115 13.52 -11.71 -7.73
N ASN A 116 13.25 -10.46 -7.34
CA ASN A 116 14.10 -9.31 -7.64
C ASN A 116 14.02 -8.23 -6.53
N PRO A 117 14.56 -8.49 -5.33
CA PRO A 117 14.51 -7.55 -4.21
C PRO A 117 15.21 -6.21 -4.51
N ARG A 118 16.11 -6.15 -5.51
CA ARG A 118 16.73 -4.89 -5.95
C ARG A 118 15.69 -3.94 -6.58
N GLN A 119 14.68 -4.46 -7.27
CA GLN A 119 13.61 -3.65 -7.83
C GLN A 119 12.76 -3.00 -6.72
N ILE A 120 12.42 -3.72 -5.65
CA ILE A 120 11.75 -3.15 -4.47
C ILE A 120 12.55 -1.98 -3.89
N ARG A 121 13.88 -2.15 -3.75
CA ARG A 121 14.74 -1.08 -3.24
C ARG A 121 14.73 0.15 -4.13
N ARG A 122 14.80 -0.02 -5.46
CA ARG A 122 14.72 1.10 -6.42
C ARG A 122 13.39 1.85 -6.32
N MET A 123 12.28 1.12 -6.19
CA MET A 123 10.95 1.72 -6.00
C MET A 123 10.88 2.55 -4.72
N ILE A 124 11.41 2.02 -3.61
CA ILE A 124 11.46 2.72 -2.32
C ILE A 124 12.30 3.99 -2.42
N ILE A 125 13.51 3.92 -3.02
CA ILE A 125 14.39 5.09 -3.17
C ILE A 125 13.69 6.17 -4.00
N GLY A 126 13.18 5.83 -5.18
CA GLY A 126 12.50 6.80 -6.03
C GLY A 126 11.28 7.44 -5.36
N PHE A 127 10.52 6.66 -4.59
CA PHE A 127 9.41 7.21 -3.79
C PHE A 127 9.89 8.17 -2.70
N GLN A 128 10.93 7.81 -1.96
CA GLN A 128 11.48 8.67 -0.91
C GLN A 128 12.08 9.96 -1.45
N ASP A 129 12.76 9.89 -2.61
CA ASP A 129 13.32 11.06 -3.27
C ASP A 129 12.20 12.03 -3.67
N LEU A 130 11.12 11.53 -4.28
CA LEU A 130 9.95 12.33 -4.62
C LEU A 130 9.27 12.94 -3.38
N ILE A 131 9.11 12.17 -2.30
CA ILE A 131 8.54 12.68 -1.05
C ILE A 131 9.42 13.76 -0.43
N ARG A 132 10.75 13.62 -0.51
CA ARG A 132 11.69 14.64 -0.03
C ARG A 132 11.55 15.91 -0.86
N GLU A 133 11.51 15.80 -2.18
CA GLU A 133 11.33 16.93 -3.09
C GLU A 133 10.06 17.74 -2.75
N VAL A 134 8.94 17.05 -2.53
CA VAL A 134 7.66 17.69 -2.15
C VAL A 134 7.70 18.32 -0.74
N ARG A 135 8.59 17.84 0.14
CA ARG A 135 8.73 18.32 1.52
C ARG A 135 9.84 19.37 1.69
N LEU A 136 10.54 19.75 0.63
CA LEU A 136 11.53 20.82 0.66
C LEU A 136 10.84 22.18 0.43
N GLU A 137 10.22 22.68 1.50
CA GLU A 137 10.14 24.11 1.84
C GLU A 137 10.76 24.29 3.24
#